data_AF-A0A0R3W0K8-F1
#
_entry.id   AF-A0A0R3W0K8-F1
#
_cell.length_a   1.000
_cell.length_b   1.000
_cell.length_c   1.000
_cell.angle_alpha   90.00
_cell.angle_beta   90.00
_cell.angle_gamma   90.00
#
_symmetry.space_group_name_H-M   'P 1'
#
loop_
_entity.id
_entity.type
_entity.pdbx_description
1 polymer ?
#
loop_
_entity_poly.entity_id
_entity_poly.type
_entity_poly.pdbx_seq_one_letter_code
_entity_poly.pdbx_strand_id
1 'polypeptide(L)'
;MMERKEAVDGSLKSESDYFVTVDSPHHLNCLRFRHKFPVVNDRGAEMDIAFTLVVHKDPLQIARLLRMVYRKNNYHCIHVDLRSDQHFVDALNGIANCFGPNVELVP
;
A
#
# COMPACT_ATOMS: atom_id res chain seq x y z
N MET A 1 -31.41 34.18 6.48
CA MET A 1 -31.56 33.34 5.27
C MET A 1 -30.20 32.70 5.04
N MET A 2 -30.17 31.38 4.96
CA MET A 2 -29.04 30.49 5.28
C MET A 2 -27.75 30.80 4.49
N GLU A 3 -26.65 31.02 5.24
CA GLU A 3 -25.29 30.86 4.73
C GLU A 3 -25.03 29.36 4.49
N ARG A 4 -24.53 29.04 3.29
CA ARG A 4 -24.07 27.71 2.94
C ARG A 4 -22.83 27.41 3.77
N LYS A 5 -22.93 26.49 4.73
CA LYS A 5 -21.76 25.83 5.31
C LYS A 5 -21.25 24.79 4.32
N GLU A 6 -20.07 25.03 3.79
CA GLU A 6 -19.29 24.04 3.05
C GLU A 6 -19.05 22.82 3.94
N ALA A 7 -19.31 21.64 3.37
CA ALA A 7 -19.12 20.37 4.04
C ALA A 7 -17.62 20.06 4.16
N VAL A 8 -17.25 19.57 5.34
CA VAL A 8 -15.91 19.23 5.80
C VAL A 8 -15.32 18.10 4.94
N ASP A 9 -14.34 18.43 4.10
CA ASP A 9 -13.47 17.49 3.35
C ASP A 9 -12.01 17.57 3.85
N GLY A 10 -11.82 17.38 5.16
CA GLY A 10 -10.52 17.57 5.82
C GLY A 10 -9.91 16.35 6.49
N SER A 11 -10.63 15.23 6.59
CA SER A 11 -10.24 14.12 7.49
C SER A 11 -9.67 12.87 6.80
N LEU A 12 -9.68 12.80 5.46
CA LEU A 12 -9.27 11.60 4.72
C LEU A 12 -7.83 11.66 4.15
N LYS A 13 -7.18 12.83 4.16
CA LYS A 13 -5.81 12.98 3.62
C LYS A 13 -4.71 12.43 4.55
N SER A 14 -4.91 12.48 5.87
CA SER A 14 -3.82 12.20 6.81
C SER A 14 -3.37 10.73 6.85
N GLU A 15 -4.22 9.78 6.47
CA GLU A 15 -3.87 8.35 6.50
C GLU A 15 -3.18 7.89 5.22
N SER A 16 -3.54 8.43 4.05
CA SER A 16 -2.86 8.16 2.78
C SER A 16 -1.49 8.83 2.71
N ASP A 17 -1.33 10.01 3.31
CA ASP A 17 -0.05 10.74 3.42
C ASP A 17 1.07 9.90 4.06
N TYR A 18 0.72 8.90 4.88
CA TYR A 18 1.67 8.04 5.58
C TYR A 18 2.61 7.29 4.62
N PHE A 19 2.08 6.82 3.48
CA PHE A 19 2.83 6.03 2.50
C PHE A 19 3.37 6.84 1.34
N VAL A 20 2.80 8.01 1.03
CA VAL A 20 3.24 8.87 -0.10
C VAL A 20 4.73 9.20 -0.03
N THR A 21 5.28 9.38 1.18
CA THR A 21 6.70 9.73 1.39
C THR A 21 7.64 8.52 1.39
N VAL A 22 7.12 7.30 1.28
CA VAL A 22 7.92 6.08 1.38
C VAL A 22 8.60 5.77 0.04
N ASP A 23 9.92 5.81 0.03
CA ASP A 23 10.74 5.61 -1.18
C ASP A 23 11.48 4.26 -1.21
N SER A 24 11.57 3.57 -0.06
CA SER A 24 12.43 2.41 0.09
C SER A 24 12.00 1.48 1.23
N PRO A 25 12.43 0.20 1.22
CA PRO A 25 12.19 -0.74 2.31
C PRO A 25 12.81 -0.33 3.65
N HIS A 26 13.80 0.59 3.63
CA HIS A 26 14.51 1.08 4.81
C HIS A 26 13.92 2.39 5.36
N HIS A 27 12.92 2.97 4.70
CA HIS A 27 12.26 4.19 5.14
C HIS A 27 11.62 3.99 6.53
N LEU A 28 11.69 5.01 7.40
CA LEU A 28 11.24 4.90 8.80
C LEU A 28 9.77 4.47 8.93
N ASN A 29 8.90 5.01 8.08
CA ASN A 29 7.47 4.63 8.06
C ASN A 29 7.28 3.18 7.59
N CYS A 30 8.08 2.72 6.63
CA CYS A 30 8.04 1.33 6.20
C CYS A 30 8.48 0.38 7.32
N LEU A 31 9.62 0.69 7.98
CA LEU A 31 10.12 -0.10 9.10
C LEU A 31 9.10 -0.16 10.25
N ARG A 32 8.48 0.97 10.61
CA ARG A 32 7.42 1.02 11.64
C ARG A 32 6.19 0.20 11.25
N PHE A 33 5.78 0.29 9.99
CA PHE A 33 4.65 -0.46 9.48
C PHE A 33 4.89 -1.98 9.53
N ARG A 34 6.11 -2.41 9.20
CA ARG A 34 6.54 -3.82 9.15
C ARG A 34 6.93 -4.40 10.51
N HIS A 35 7.45 -3.60 11.44
CA HIS A 35 7.95 -4.08 12.74
C HIS A 35 6.89 -4.81 13.56
N LYS A 36 5.60 -4.49 13.37
CA LYS A 36 4.50 -5.18 14.05
C LYS A 36 4.25 -6.60 13.55
N PHE A 37 4.82 -7.00 12.41
CA PHE A 37 4.58 -8.28 11.75
C PHE A 37 5.86 -8.84 11.14
N PRO A 38 6.67 -9.62 11.90
CA PRO A 38 7.88 -10.22 11.38
C PRO A 38 7.55 -11.17 10.22
N VAL A 39 8.12 -10.89 9.05
CA VAL A 39 7.99 -11.76 7.87
C VAL A 39 8.82 -13.01 8.13
N VAL A 40 8.17 -14.17 8.12
CA VAL A 40 8.86 -15.46 8.26
C VAL A 40 9.79 -15.65 7.05
N ASN A 41 11.09 -15.67 7.30
CA ASN A 41 12.15 -15.82 6.30
C ASN A 41 12.53 -17.30 6.13
N ASP A 42 11.52 -18.15 5.96
CA ASP A 42 11.78 -19.56 5.68
C ASP A 42 12.18 -19.70 4.21
N ARG A 43 13.37 -20.25 3.97
CA ARG A 43 14.03 -20.30 2.65
C ARG A 43 13.58 -21.50 1.81
N GLY A 44 12.59 -22.26 2.30
CA GLY A 44 12.31 -23.62 1.86
C GLY A 44 11.39 -23.81 0.66
N ALA A 45 10.96 -22.77 -0.07
CA ALA A 45 10.07 -22.98 -1.21
C ALA A 45 10.38 -22.05 -2.38
N GLU A 46 10.27 -22.61 -3.59
CA GLU A 46 10.21 -21.89 -4.85
C GLU A 46 9.03 -20.88 -4.83
N MET A 47 8.91 -20.03 -5.84
CA MET A 47 7.82 -19.04 -5.87
C MET A 47 6.47 -19.76 -5.99
N ASP A 48 5.72 -19.87 -4.88
CA ASP A 48 4.55 -20.77 -4.83
C ASP A 48 3.25 -20.12 -5.31
N ILE A 49 3.08 -18.80 -5.14
CA ILE A 49 1.80 -18.11 -5.37
C ILE A 49 1.99 -16.69 -5.93
N ALA A 50 1.24 -16.37 -6.98
CA ALA A 50 1.08 -15.02 -7.49
C ALA A 50 -0.32 -14.47 -7.18
N PHE A 51 -0.39 -13.26 -6.63
CA PHE A 51 -1.64 -12.56 -6.35
C PHE A 51 -1.83 -11.39 -7.32
N THR A 52 -3.06 -11.18 -7.78
CA THR A 52 -3.48 -9.96 -8.46
C THR A 52 -4.52 -9.25 -7.61
N LEU A 53 -4.25 -8.01 -7.22
CA LEU A 53 -5.12 -7.17 -6.41
C LEU A 53 -5.61 -5.99 -7.25
N VAL A 54 -6.92 -5.90 -7.49
CA VAL A 54 -7.52 -4.74 -8.16
C VAL A 54 -8.03 -3.77 -7.10
N VAL A 55 -7.58 -2.52 -7.12
CA VAL A 55 -7.78 -1.56 -6.03
C VAL A 55 -8.10 -0.15 -6.52
N HIS A 56 -8.84 0.64 -5.73
CA HIS A 56 -9.30 1.97 -6.19
C HIS A 56 -9.51 3.06 -5.12
N LYS A 57 -9.27 2.82 -3.81
CA LYS A 57 -9.70 3.80 -2.77
C LYS A 57 -8.81 3.96 -1.53
N ASP A 58 -8.62 2.90 -0.71
CA ASP A 58 -8.02 3.04 0.62
C ASP A 58 -6.62 2.39 0.69
N PRO A 59 -5.53 3.18 0.66
CA PRO A 59 -4.18 2.65 0.65
C PRO A 59 -3.82 1.99 1.99
N LEU A 60 -4.39 2.44 3.11
CA LEU A 60 -4.12 1.87 4.42
C LEU A 60 -4.76 0.48 4.55
N GLN A 61 -5.98 0.31 4.04
CA GLN A 61 -6.63 -1.00 3.96
C GLN A 61 -5.82 -1.96 3.08
N ILE A 62 -5.35 -1.50 1.92
CA ILE A 62 -4.56 -2.31 0.98
C ILE A 62 -3.22 -2.70 1.61
N ALA A 63 -2.52 -1.75 2.24
CA ALA A 63 -1.29 -2.04 2.97
C ALA A 63 -1.52 -3.08 4.08
N ARG A 64 -2.62 -2.97 4.83
CA ARG A 64 -3.00 -3.94 5.87
C ARG A 64 -3.27 -5.33 5.28
N LEU A 65 -4.00 -5.43 4.17
CA LEU A 65 -4.23 -6.68 3.45
C LEU A 65 -2.91 -7.30 3.01
N LEU A 66 -2.10 -6.52 2.29
CA LEU A 66 -0.80 -6.96 1.77
C LEU A 66 0.09 -7.44 2.91
N ARG A 67 0.13 -6.73 4.04
CA ARG A 67 0.87 -7.15 5.24
C ARG A 67 0.43 -8.51 5.79
N MET A 68 -0.83 -8.91 5.63
CA MET A 68 -1.33 -10.22 6.09
C MET A 68 -0.98 -11.36 5.14
N VAL A 69 -0.99 -11.11 3.83
CA VAL A 69 -0.78 -12.15 2.80
C VAL A 69 0.66 -12.21 2.27
N TYR A 70 1.47 -11.17 2.55
CA TYR A 70 2.83 -11.06 2.02
C TYR A 70 3.73 -12.15 2.58
N ARG A 71 4.41 -12.84 1.66
CA ARG A 71 5.50 -13.77 1.93
C ARG A 71 6.64 -13.47 0.97
N LYS A 72 7.87 -13.74 1.40
CA LYS A 72 9.06 -13.48 0.58
C LYS A 72 9.08 -14.28 -0.72
N ASN A 73 8.37 -15.41 -0.77
CA ASN A 73 8.31 -16.28 -1.95
C ASN A 73 7.02 -16.08 -2.77
N ASN A 74 6.18 -15.09 -2.43
CA ASN A 74 4.98 -14.76 -3.21
C ASN A 74 5.26 -13.53 -4.08
N TYR A 75 4.60 -13.45 -5.23
CA TYR A 75 4.59 -12.26 -6.07
C TYR A 75 3.21 -11.59 -6.00
N HIS A 76 3.19 -10.27 -5.93
CA HIS A 76 1.96 -9.48 -5.82
C HIS A 76 1.93 -8.40 -6.91
N CYS A 77 0.91 -8.47 -7.75
CA CYS A 77 0.61 -7.48 -8.77
C CYS A 77 -0.59 -6.66 -8.31
N ILE A 78 -0.45 -5.34 -8.21
CA ILE A 78 -1.49 -4.42 -7.77
C ILE A 78 -1.95 -3.63 -8.99
N HIS A 79 -3.13 -3.96 -9.50
CA HIS A 79 -3.78 -3.22 -10.56
C HIS A 79 -4.57 -2.05 -9.97
N VAL A 80 -4.18 -0.84 -10.35
CA VAL A 80 -4.86 0.37 -9.90
C VAL A 80 -5.97 0.73 -10.88
N ASP A 81 -7.13 1.16 -10.38
CA ASP A 81 -8.16 1.72 -11.27
C ASP A 81 -7.64 3.01 -11.91
N LEU A 82 -7.72 3.10 -13.24
CA LEU A 82 -7.28 4.27 -14.01
C LEU A 82 -7.95 5.59 -13.58
N ARG A 83 -9.11 5.52 -12.93
CA ARG A 83 -9.86 6.68 -12.44
C ARG A 83 -9.46 7.12 -11.03
N SER A 84 -8.59 6.37 -10.36
CA SER A 84 -8.10 6.75 -9.05
C SER A 84 -7.28 8.04 -9.10
N ASP A 85 -7.32 8.80 -8.01
CA ASP A 85 -6.55 10.04 -7.91
C ASP A 85 -5.04 9.76 -7.81
N GLN A 86 -4.22 10.74 -8.20
CA GLN A 86 -2.76 10.60 -8.19
C GLN A 86 -2.22 10.38 -6.78
N HIS A 87 -2.86 10.95 -5.76
CA HIS A 87 -2.43 10.81 -4.36
C HIS A 87 -2.52 9.36 -3.89
N PHE A 88 -3.59 8.67 -4.26
CA PHE A 88 -3.79 7.24 -4.03
C PHE A 88 -2.73 6.41 -4.76
N VAL A 89 -2.45 6.71 -6.02
CA VAL A 89 -1.40 6.04 -6.80
C VAL A 89 -0.03 6.23 -6.14
N ASP A 90 0.30 7.43 -5.68
CA ASP A 90 1.55 7.75 -5.00
C ASP A 90 1.67 7.01 -3.65
N ALA A 91 0.58 6.93 -2.89
CA ALA A 91 0.53 6.14 -1.66
C ALA A 91 0.74 4.64 -1.94
N LEU A 92 0.16 4.11 -3.02
CA LEU A 92 0.38 2.73 -3.45
C LEU A 92 1.81 2.48 -3.90
N ASN A 93 2.43 3.42 -4.63
CA ASN A 93 3.85 3.36 -4.98
C ASN A 93 4.72 3.23 -3.74
N GLY A 94 4.44 4.04 -2.71
CA GLY A 94 5.16 3.94 -1.44
C GLY A 94 4.94 2.62 -0.71
N ILE A 95 3.75 2.03 -0.81
CA ILE A 95 3.48 0.68 -0.31
C ILE A 95 4.32 -0.35 -1.08
N ALA A 96 4.30 -0.34 -2.41
CA ALA A 96 5.07 -1.26 -3.23
C ALA A 96 6.59 -1.17 -2.91
N ASN A 97 7.12 0.06 -2.85
CA ASN A 97 8.51 0.32 -2.46
C ASN A 97 8.86 -0.20 -1.06
N CYS A 98 7.93 -0.15 -0.11
CA CYS A 98 8.15 -0.68 1.24
C CYS A 98 8.31 -2.21 1.28
N PHE A 99 7.53 -2.92 0.47
CA PHE A 99 7.59 -4.39 0.42
C PHE A 99 8.72 -4.89 -0.49
N GLY A 100 9.10 -4.11 -1.50
CA GLY A 100 10.25 -4.35 -2.37
C GLY A 100 9.89 -5.08 -3.67
N PRO A 101 10.84 -5.80 -4.29
CA PRO A 101 10.75 -6.21 -5.70
C PRO A 101 9.65 -7.24 -6.01
N ASN A 102 9.05 -7.87 -4.99
CA ASN A 102 7.98 -8.85 -5.17
C ASN A 102 6.58 -8.22 -5.18
N VAL A 103 6.49 -6.89 -5.09
CA VAL A 103 5.24 -6.15 -5.15
C VAL A 103 5.38 -5.09 -6.23
N GLU A 104 4.53 -5.15 -7.24
CA GLU A 104 4.56 -4.26 -8.39
C GLU A 104 3.18 -3.66 -8.66
N LEU A 105 3.17 -2.42 -9.13
CA LEU A 105 1.97 -1.72 -9.58
C LEU A 105 1.85 -1.84 -11.08
N VAL A 106 0.68 -2.28 -11.54
CA VAL A 106 0.34 -2.32 -12.96
C VAL A 106 -0.78 -1.32 -13.28
N PRO A 107 -0.70 -0.63 -14.43
CA PRO A 107 -1.74 0.29 -14.90
C PRO A 107 -3.05 -0.42 -15.27
#